data_AF-A0A8X6KSR6-F1
#
_entry.id   AF-A0A8X6KSR6-F1
#
_cell.length_a   1.000
_cell.length_b   1.000
_cell.length_c   1.000
_cell.angle_alpha   90.00
_cell.angle_beta   90.00
_cell.angle_gamma   90.00
#
_symmetry.space_group_name_H-M   'P 1'
#
loop_
_entity.id
_entity.type
_entity.pdbx_description
1 polymer ?
#
loop_
_entity_poly.entity_id
_entity_poly.type
_entity_poly.pdbx_seq_one_letter_code
_entity_poly.pdbx_strand_id
1 'polypeptide(L)'
;MLLNVVKGPTSFKTLKSVNGILYPTYQAACLALGLLEGDNHWSDTLTDAKISSSASKLRELFAIILVFCNVSNPSELWDKFQDHLMEDYARDFQRYYPDADINAHLKNFSNRALLALQDVLSFGGNTLPHYGLPSPQAINGIVENLNREYIEYTNFDPVELQHWINQNEPKLNNEQNQVYRLLTDSVNTKAGGVYF
;
A
#
# COMPACT_ATOMS: atom_id res chain seq x y z
N MET A 1 30.96 -2.13 -8.28
CA MET A 1 30.85 -2.40 -9.72
C MET A 1 31.49 -1.33 -10.60
N LEU A 2 31.20 -0.02 -10.43
CA LEU A 2 31.75 1.03 -11.32
C LEU A 2 33.28 1.05 -11.47
N LEU A 3 34.01 0.79 -10.38
CA LEU A 3 35.48 0.74 -10.36
C LEU A 3 36.07 -0.31 -11.32
N ASN A 4 35.31 -1.36 -11.65
CA ASN A 4 35.76 -2.41 -12.55
C ASN A 4 35.45 -2.10 -14.03
N VAL A 5 34.63 -1.07 -14.30
CA VAL A 5 34.07 -0.79 -15.64
C VAL A 5 34.53 0.56 -16.17
N VAL A 6 34.54 1.59 -15.32
CA VAL A 6 35.03 2.93 -15.68
C VAL A 6 36.55 2.88 -15.67
N LYS A 7 37.19 3.06 -16.83
CA LYS A 7 38.66 3.03 -16.96
C LYS A 7 39.28 4.36 -16.51
N GLY A 8 40.24 4.28 -15.59
CA GLY A 8 41.05 5.42 -15.13
C GLY A 8 40.26 6.60 -14.53
N PRO A 9 39.29 6.38 -13.63
CA PRO A 9 38.56 7.49 -13.03
C PRO A 9 39.52 8.36 -12.21
N THR A 10 39.64 9.63 -12.58
CA THR A 10 40.50 10.62 -11.89
C THR A 10 39.78 11.31 -10.73
N SER A 11 38.47 11.09 -10.58
CA SER A 11 37.66 11.62 -9.49
C SER A 11 36.37 10.82 -9.28
N PHE A 12 35.75 10.96 -8.11
CA PHE A 12 34.40 10.43 -7.83
C PHE A 12 33.34 10.97 -8.80
N LYS A 13 33.51 12.21 -9.27
CA LYS A 13 32.62 12.83 -10.26
C LYS A 13 32.71 12.12 -11.61
N THR A 14 33.93 11.77 -12.02
CA THR A 14 34.19 10.96 -13.22
C THR A 14 33.53 9.59 -13.10
N LEU A 15 33.55 9.00 -11.91
CA LEU A 15 32.93 7.72 -11.59
C LEU A 15 31.38 7.74 -11.69
N LYS A 16 30.73 8.87 -11.40
CA LYS A 16 29.27 9.07 -11.57
C LYS A 16 28.86 9.58 -12.95
N SER A 17 29.81 9.76 -13.86
CA SER A 17 29.53 10.31 -15.19
C SER A 17 29.49 9.19 -16.23
N VAL A 18 28.39 9.10 -16.98
CA VAL A 18 28.21 8.12 -18.07
C VAL A 18 27.89 8.89 -19.34
N ASN A 19 28.69 8.71 -20.40
CA ASN A 19 28.58 9.44 -21.67
C ASN A 19 28.51 10.98 -21.49
N GLY A 20 29.25 11.53 -20.54
CA GLY A 20 29.28 12.97 -20.26
C GLY A 20 28.13 13.50 -19.38
N ILE A 21 27.17 12.65 -19.01
CA ILE A 21 26.06 13.01 -18.11
C ILE A 21 26.43 12.62 -16.68
N LEU A 22 26.35 13.57 -15.75
CA LEU A 22 26.57 13.32 -14.32
C LEU A 22 25.27 12.85 -13.65
N TYR A 23 25.31 11.68 -13.04
CA TYR A 23 24.14 11.10 -12.36
C TYR A 23 24.05 11.50 -10.88
N PRO A 24 22.84 11.52 -10.29
CA PRO A 24 22.63 11.91 -8.90
C PRO A 24 23.16 10.89 -7.89
N THR A 25 23.24 9.60 -8.24
CA THR A 25 23.77 8.53 -7.37
C THR A 25 24.71 7.60 -8.15
N TYR A 26 25.56 6.84 -7.44
CA TYR A 26 26.40 5.81 -8.08
C TYR A 26 25.55 4.67 -8.66
N GLN A 27 24.43 4.34 -8.01
CA GLN A 27 23.47 3.36 -8.53
C GLN A 27 22.89 3.81 -9.87
N ALA A 28 22.50 5.09 -10.00
CA ALA A 28 22.01 5.63 -11.27
C ALA A 28 23.07 5.60 -12.38
N ALA A 29 24.35 5.81 -12.05
CA ALA A 29 25.45 5.61 -13.00
C ALA A 29 25.65 4.12 -13.38
N CYS A 30 25.54 3.18 -12.43
CA CYS A 30 25.55 1.75 -12.73
C CYS A 30 24.39 1.34 -13.66
N LEU A 31 23.20 1.87 -13.39
CA LEU A 31 21.99 1.63 -14.19
C LEU A 31 22.18 2.14 -15.62
N ALA A 32 22.69 3.36 -15.79
CA ALA A 32 22.98 3.95 -17.10
C ALA A 32 24.07 3.21 -17.90
N LEU A 33 24.97 2.49 -17.21
CA LEU A 33 25.99 1.64 -17.83
C LEU A 33 25.48 0.21 -18.11
N GLY A 34 24.21 -0.10 -17.79
CA GLY A 34 23.66 -1.46 -17.94
C GLY A 34 24.32 -2.49 -17.02
N LEU A 35 24.93 -2.05 -15.92
CA LEU A 35 25.61 -2.93 -14.95
C LEU A 35 24.68 -3.49 -13.88
N LEU A 36 23.47 -2.94 -13.80
CA LEU A 36 22.38 -3.51 -13.04
C LEU A 36 21.50 -4.24 -14.05
N GLU A 37 21.14 -5.50 -13.75
CA GLU A 37 20.06 -6.17 -14.48
C GLU A 37 18.82 -5.28 -14.38
N GLY A 38 18.21 -4.96 -15.52
CA GLY A 38 16.99 -4.17 -15.52
C GLY A 38 15.91 -4.88 -14.71
N ASP A 39 15.07 -4.11 -14.02
CA ASP A 39 13.97 -4.65 -13.20
C ASP A 39 12.93 -5.47 -13.99
N ASN A 40 13.10 -5.58 -15.32
CA ASN A 40 12.34 -6.45 -16.20
C ASN A 40 12.26 -7.89 -15.68
N HIS A 41 13.35 -8.45 -15.14
CA HIS A 41 13.32 -9.83 -14.65
C HIS A 41 12.37 -10.00 -13.46
N TRP A 42 12.27 -9.01 -12.57
CA TRP A 42 11.34 -9.01 -11.44
C TRP A 42 9.90 -8.83 -11.92
N SER A 43 9.71 -7.97 -12.93
CA SER A 43 8.42 -7.82 -13.59
C SER A 43 7.97 -9.12 -14.26
N ASP A 44 8.85 -9.81 -14.97
CA ASP A 44 8.52 -11.08 -15.64
C ASP A 44 8.18 -12.15 -14.60
N THR A 45 9.00 -12.25 -13.54
CA THR A 45 8.76 -13.16 -12.40
C THR A 45 7.39 -12.93 -11.77
N LEU A 46 7.02 -11.67 -11.50
CA LEU A 46 5.70 -11.33 -10.93
C LEU A 46 4.57 -11.54 -11.95
N THR A 47 4.85 -11.37 -13.24
CA THR A 47 3.89 -11.63 -14.33
C THR A 47 3.58 -13.11 -14.47
N ASP A 48 4.55 -13.99 -14.25
CA ASP A 48 4.32 -15.43 -14.22
C ASP A 48 3.59 -15.83 -12.92
N ALA A 49 4.08 -15.33 -11.78
CA ALA A 49 3.54 -15.68 -10.47
C ALA A 49 2.07 -15.28 -10.30
N LYS A 50 1.64 -14.12 -10.84
CA LYS A 50 0.25 -13.67 -10.70
C LYS A 50 -0.77 -14.58 -11.39
N ILE A 51 -0.34 -15.43 -12.34
CA ILE A 51 -1.23 -16.36 -13.05
C ILE A 51 -1.56 -17.57 -12.17
N SER A 52 -0.62 -18.01 -11.33
CA SER A 52 -0.73 -19.27 -10.57
C SER A 52 -0.79 -19.11 -9.06
N SER A 53 -0.59 -17.89 -8.53
CA SER A 53 -0.45 -17.62 -7.10
C SER A 53 -1.62 -16.81 -6.56
N SER A 54 -1.97 -17.00 -5.29
CA SER A 54 -2.91 -16.12 -4.60
C SER A 54 -2.26 -14.75 -4.32
N ALA A 55 -3.08 -13.70 -4.18
CA ALA A 55 -2.61 -12.36 -3.83
C ALA A 55 -1.71 -12.35 -2.57
N SER A 56 -2.04 -13.14 -1.55
CA SER A 56 -1.19 -13.29 -0.35
C SER A 56 0.19 -13.87 -0.66
N LYS A 57 0.28 -14.90 -1.52
CA LYS A 57 1.57 -15.48 -1.93
C LYS A 57 2.34 -14.56 -2.86
N LEU A 58 1.63 -13.80 -3.69
CA LEU A 58 2.23 -12.78 -4.53
C LEU A 58 2.84 -11.64 -3.69
N ARG A 59 2.19 -11.24 -2.58
CA ARG A 59 2.75 -10.28 -1.60
C ARG A 59 4.01 -10.82 -0.92
N GLU A 60 4.03 -12.10 -0.51
CA GLU A 60 5.24 -12.74 0.04
C GLU A 60 6.41 -12.70 -0.97
N LEU A 61 6.15 -13.08 -2.22
CA LEU A 61 7.16 -13.02 -3.28
C LEU A 61 7.65 -11.59 -3.52
N PHE A 62 6.74 -10.62 -3.57
CA PHE A 62 7.09 -9.22 -3.71
C PHE A 62 8.02 -8.75 -2.59
N ALA A 63 7.72 -9.10 -1.33
CA ALA A 63 8.58 -8.79 -0.19
C ALA A 63 9.98 -9.43 -0.31
N ILE A 64 10.08 -10.68 -0.76
CA ILE A 64 11.37 -11.35 -1.02
C ILE A 64 12.18 -10.59 -2.06
N ILE A 65 11.55 -10.17 -3.17
CA ILE A 65 12.20 -9.38 -4.22
C ILE A 65 12.72 -8.06 -3.63
N LEU A 66 11.92 -7.34 -2.84
CA LEU A 66 12.36 -6.09 -2.20
C LEU A 66 13.58 -6.29 -1.30
N VAL A 67 13.60 -7.35 -0.49
CA VAL A 67 14.65 -7.57 0.52
C VAL A 67 15.95 -8.06 -0.12
N PHE A 68 15.86 -8.97 -1.10
CA PHE A 68 17.04 -9.72 -1.55
C PHE A 68 17.52 -9.36 -2.95
N CYS A 69 16.70 -8.72 -3.78
CA CYS A 69 16.98 -8.58 -5.21
C CYS A 69 17.47 -7.18 -5.63
N ASN A 70 17.69 -6.25 -4.68
CA ASN A 70 18.19 -4.90 -4.96
C ASN A 70 17.46 -4.20 -6.12
N VAL A 71 16.12 -4.22 -6.09
CA VAL A 71 15.25 -3.63 -7.11
C VAL A 71 15.60 -2.16 -7.32
N SER A 72 15.74 -1.73 -8.58
CA SER A 72 16.17 -0.37 -8.91
C SER A 72 15.07 0.66 -8.69
N ASN A 73 13.83 0.32 -9.03
CA ASN A 73 12.64 1.14 -8.85
C ASN A 73 11.47 0.35 -8.23
N PRO A 74 11.47 0.12 -6.90
CA PRO A 74 10.40 -0.60 -6.22
C PRO A 74 9.01 0.03 -6.38
N SER A 75 8.93 1.36 -6.45
CA SER A 75 7.66 2.09 -6.58
C SER A 75 6.98 1.80 -7.92
N GLU A 76 7.76 1.80 -9.01
CA GLU A 76 7.24 1.44 -10.34
C GLU A 76 6.79 -0.03 -10.40
N LEU A 77 7.54 -0.92 -9.74
CA LEU A 77 7.16 -2.33 -9.64
C LEU A 77 5.86 -2.50 -8.82
N TRP A 78 5.72 -1.77 -7.71
CA TRP A 78 4.48 -1.73 -6.94
C TRP A 78 3.31 -1.23 -7.79
N ASP A 79 3.46 -0.10 -8.46
CA ASP A 79 2.40 0.51 -9.25
C ASP A 79 1.86 -0.43 -10.33
N LYS A 80 2.76 -1.25 -10.92
CA LYS A 80 2.42 -2.24 -11.95
C LYS A 80 1.65 -3.45 -11.42
N PHE A 81 1.88 -3.85 -10.17
CA PHE A 81 1.34 -5.11 -9.62
C PHE A 81 0.33 -4.91 -8.48
N GLN A 82 0.13 -3.71 -7.96
CA GLN A 82 -0.72 -3.42 -6.79
C GLN A 82 -2.12 -4.03 -6.91
N ASP A 83 -2.74 -3.96 -8.09
CA ASP A 83 -4.08 -4.52 -8.34
C ASP A 83 -4.15 -6.02 -8.05
N HIS A 84 -3.09 -6.76 -8.41
CA HIS A 84 -3.01 -8.20 -8.18
C HIS A 84 -2.59 -8.50 -6.73
N LEU A 85 -1.79 -7.61 -6.13
CA LEU A 85 -1.38 -7.68 -4.73
C LEU A 85 -2.53 -7.35 -3.77
N MET A 86 -3.61 -6.71 -4.22
CA MET A 86 -4.78 -6.37 -3.39
C MET A 86 -6.08 -7.10 -3.81
N GLU A 87 -5.98 -8.02 -4.77
CA GLU A 87 -7.11 -8.71 -5.40
C GLU A 87 -8.01 -9.45 -4.40
N ASP A 88 -7.42 -10.07 -3.38
CA ASP A 88 -8.17 -10.76 -2.33
C ASP A 88 -9.00 -9.80 -1.48
N TYR A 89 -8.49 -8.61 -1.15
CA TYR A 89 -9.27 -7.61 -0.42
C TYR A 89 -10.44 -7.07 -1.23
N ALA A 90 -10.24 -6.82 -2.52
CA ALA A 90 -11.32 -6.37 -3.41
C ALA A 90 -12.39 -7.46 -3.58
N ARG A 91 -11.95 -8.71 -3.81
CA ARG A 91 -12.84 -9.87 -3.94
C ARG A 91 -13.65 -10.12 -2.67
N ASP A 92 -13.00 -10.03 -1.52
CA ASP A 92 -13.65 -10.19 -0.22
C ASP A 92 -14.68 -9.11 0.01
N PHE A 93 -14.33 -7.84 -0.23
CA PHE A 93 -15.25 -6.72 -0.12
C PHE A 93 -16.49 -6.90 -1.00
N GLN A 94 -16.31 -7.26 -2.27
CA GLN A 94 -17.42 -7.48 -3.21
C GLN A 94 -18.35 -8.62 -2.77
N ARG A 95 -17.81 -9.63 -2.08
CA ARG A 95 -18.61 -10.74 -1.55
C ARG A 95 -19.53 -10.29 -0.41
N TYR A 96 -19.11 -9.33 0.42
CA TYR A 96 -19.90 -8.79 1.52
C TYR A 96 -20.83 -7.65 1.07
N TYR A 97 -20.41 -6.87 0.07
CA TYR A 97 -21.14 -5.71 -0.45
C TYR A 97 -21.32 -5.79 -1.97
N PRO A 98 -22.24 -6.63 -2.48
CA PRO A 98 -22.38 -6.87 -3.92
C PRO A 98 -22.75 -5.63 -4.75
N ASP A 99 -23.45 -4.66 -4.14
CA ASP A 99 -23.94 -3.45 -4.81
C ASP A 99 -23.02 -2.23 -4.61
N ALA A 100 -21.91 -2.38 -3.87
CA ALA A 100 -20.99 -1.27 -3.61
C ALA A 100 -20.06 -0.99 -4.80
N ASP A 101 -19.67 0.28 -4.98
CA ASP A 101 -18.68 0.66 -5.98
C ASP A 101 -17.26 0.31 -5.50
N ILE A 102 -16.68 -0.76 -6.06
CA ILE A 102 -15.30 -1.19 -5.80
C ILE A 102 -14.30 -0.03 -5.99
N ASN A 103 -14.53 0.85 -6.98
CA ASN A 103 -13.56 1.89 -7.33
C ASN A 103 -13.39 2.93 -6.22
N ALA A 104 -14.47 3.20 -5.46
CA ALA A 104 -14.42 4.08 -4.30
C ALA A 104 -13.47 3.55 -3.19
N HIS A 105 -13.21 2.24 -3.17
CA HIS A 105 -12.45 1.58 -2.11
C HIS A 105 -11.05 1.10 -2.53
N LEU A 106 -10.58 1.39 -3.75
CA LEU A 106 -9.25 0.94 -4.22
C LEU A 106 -8.11 1.41 -3.31
N LYS A 107 -8.17 2.66 -2.82
CA LYS A 107 -7.17 3.19 -1.87
C LYS A 107 -7.10 2.37 -0.57
N ASN A 108 -8.25 1.90 -0.10
CA ASN A 108 -8.35 1.09 1.10
C ASN A 108 -7.73 -0.30 0.89
N PHE A 109 -7.99 -0.93 -0.26
CA PHE A 109 -7.40 -2.23 -0.60
C PHE A 109 -5.89 -2.12 -0.76
N SER A 110 -5.41 -1.07 -1.43
CA SER A 110 -3.98 -0.76 -1.54
C SER A 110 -3.34 -0.57 -0.17
N ASN A 111 -3.97 0.19 0.74
CA ASN A 111 -3.45 0.40 2.10
C ASN A 111 -3.37 -0.92 2.90
N ARG A 112 -4.38 -1.80 2.76
CA ARG A 112 -4.35 -3.14 3.38
C ARG A 112 -3.24 -4.02 2.83
N ALA A 113 -3.00 -3.99 1.52
CA ALA A 113 -1.90 -4.72 0.92
C ALA A 113 -0.53 -4.20 1.39
N LEU A 114 -0.37 -2.88 1.57
CA LEU A 114 0.83 -2.27 2.15
C LEU A 114 1.02 -2.68 3.62
N LEU A 115 -0.03 -2.69 4.45
CA LEU A 115 0.06 -3.19 5.83
C LEU A 115 0.53 -4.64 5.87
N ALA A 116 -0.09 -5.52 5.08
CA ALA A 116 0.30 -6.92 5.01
C ALA A 116 1.76 -7.10 4.52
N LEU A 117 2.21 -6.27 3.57
CA LEU A 117 3.62 -6.27 3.16
C LEU A 117 4.55 -5.80 4.28
N GLN A 118 4.17 -4.76 5.04
CA GLN A 118 4.95 -4.28 6.17
C GLN A 118 5.11 -5.36 7.25
N ASP A 119 4.07 -6.17 7.47
CA ASP A 119 4.13 -7.32 8.39
C ASP A 119 5.13 -8.37 7.89
N VAL A 120 5.12 -8.70 6.59
CA VAL A 120 6.09 -9.65 6.01
C VAL A 120 7.53 -9.10 6.07
N LEU A 121 7.70 -7.79 5.85
CA LEU A 121 9.00 -7.12 5.90
C LEU A 121 9.52 -6.90 7.33
N SER A 122 8.65 -6.93 8.34
CA SER A 122 9.04 -6.72 9.75
C SER A 122 10.09 -7.74 10.24
N PHE A 123 10.09 -8.95 9.66
CA PHE A 123 11.15 -9.95 9.90
C PHE A 123 12.54 -9.49 9.46
N GLY A 124 12.62 -8.58 8.47
CA GLY A 124 13.85 -7.98 7.97
C GLY A 124 14.24 -6.65 8.64
N GLY A 125 13.42 -6.12 9.55
CA GLY A 125 13.70 -4.91 10.32
C GLY A 125 13.61 -3.58 9.57
N ASN A 126 13.26 -3.60 8.27
CA ASN A 126 13.11 -2.40 7.45
C ASN A 126 11.64 -2.04 7.20
N THR A 127 11.38 -0.77 6.96
CA THR A 127 10.04 -0.23 6.68
C THR A 127 9.82 -0.07 5.18
N LEU A 128 8.56 -0.03 4.73
CA LEU A 128 8.23 0.21 3.32
C LEU A 128 8.90 1.47 2.72
N PRO A 129 8.97 2.62 3.45
CA PRO A 129 9.72 3.79 2.97
C PRO A 129 11.21 3.56 2.74
N HIS A 130 11.84 2.62 3.45
CA HIS A 130 13.23 2.24 3.19
C HIS A 130 13.41 1.73 1.75
N TYR A 131 12.41 1.03 1.23
CA TYR A 131 12.37 0.52 -0.13
C TYR A 131 11.74 1.50 -1.12
N GLY A 132 11.46 2.76 -0.73
CA GLY A 132 10.84 3.74 -1.61
C GLY A 132 9.33 3.56 -1.84
N LEU A 133 8.67 2.75 -1.01
CA LEU A 133 7.23 2.54 -1.06
C LEU A 133 6.48 3.49 -0.10
N PRO A 134 5.20 3.82 -0.39
CA PRO A 134 4.40 4.62 0.53
C PRO A 134 4.25 3.93 1.89
N SER A 135 4.37 4.72 2.96
CA SER A 135 4.01 4.23 4.29
C SER A 135 2.53 3.84 4.29
N PRO A 136 2.16 2.68 4.85
CA PRO A 136 0.78 2.39 5.14
C PRO A 136 0.25 3.47 6.09
N GLN A 137 -0.94 4.00 5.80
CA GLN A 137 -1.61 4.87 6.72
C GLN A 137 -2.10 4.01 7.89
N ALA A 138 -1.69 4.39 9.10
CA ALA A 138 -2.22 3.81 10.32
C ALA A 138 -3.73 4.04 10.32
N ILE A 139 -4.48 2.96 10.19
CA ILE A 139 -5.92 2.96 10.44
C ILE A 139 -6.04 3.19 11.95
N ASN A 140 -6.13 4.46 12.36
CA ASN A 140 -6.32 4.94 13.73
C ASN A 140 -5.91 3.95 14.84
N GLY A 141 -4.60 3.75 15.03
CA GLY A 141 -4.03 3.32 16.30
C GLY A 141 -4.42 1.93 16.85
N ILE A 142 -4.80 0.95 16.02
CA ILE A 142 -4.95 -0.43 16.50
C ILE A 142 -4.27 -1.41 15.54
N VAL A 143 -2.94 -1.33 15.52
CA VAL A 143 -2.09 -2.41 15.04
C VAL A 143 -1.83 -3.29 16.25
N GLU A 144 -2.72 -4.26 16.46
CA GLU A 144 -2.46 -5.56 17.13
C GLU A 144 -3.82 -6.25 17.35
N ASN A 145 -4.10 -7.30 16.57
CA ASN A 145 -5.18 -8.28 16.79
C ASN A 145 -6.65 -7.87 16.59
N LEU A 146 -6.98 -7.00 15.64
CA LEU A 146 -8.40 -6.80 15.28
C LEU A 146 -8.81 -7.66 14.08
N ASN A 147 -9.80 -8.52 14.35
CA ASN A 147 -10.50 -9.36 13.38
C ASN A 147 -10.83 -8.57 12.10
N ARG A 148 -10.69 -9.22 10.95
CA ARG A 148 -11.05 -8.76 9.59
C ARG A 148 -12.34 -7.95 9.54
N GLU A 149 -13.35 -8.36 10.33
CA GLU A 149 -14.63 -7.67 10.48
C GLU A 149 -14.49 -6.25 11.04
N TYR A 150 -13.71 -6.02 12.10
CA TYR A 150 -13.59 -4.69 12.72
C TYR A 150 -12.92 -3.68 11.78
N ILE A 151 -11.91 -4.11 11.03
CA ILE A 151 -11.25 -3.26 10.02
C ILE A 151 -12.21 -2.99 8.86
N GLU A 152 -13.14 -3.90 8.53
CA GLU A 152 -14.18 -3.64 7.52
C GLU A 152 -15.21 -2.61 8.02
N TYR A 153 -15.54 -2.61 9.31
CA TYR A 153 -16.48 -1.64 9.90
C TYR A 153 -15.89 -0.27 10.24
N THR A 154 -14.58 -0.07 10.17
CA THR A 154 -13.93 1.18 10.61
C THR A 154 -13.03 1.84 9.57
N ASN A 155 -12.86 1.24 8.39
CA ASN A 155 -11.99 1.74 7.33
C ASN A 155 -12.72 2.68 6.35
N PHE A 156 -13.43 3.66 6.91
CA PHE A 156 -14.09 4.70 6.15
C PHE A 156 -13.23 5.96 6.11
N ASP A 157 -13.23 6.68 4.98
CA ASP A 157 -12.62 8.01 4.90
C ASP A 157 -13.46 8.98 5.78
N PRO A 158 -12.87 9.57 6.84
CA PRO A 158 -13.60 10.48 7.73
C PRO A 158 -14.19 11.69 6.99
N VAL A 159 -13.55 12.15 5.92
CA VAL A 159 -13.99 13.29 5.12
C VAL A 159 -15.21 12.91 4.28
N GLU A 160 -15.19 11.72 3.68
CA GLU A 160 -16.31 11.19 2.90
C GLU A 160 -17.53 10.91 3.78
N LEU A 161 -17.32 10.31 4.95
CA LEU A 161 -18.37 10.09 5.94
C LEU A 161 -19.01 11.39 6.41
N GLN A 162 -18.19 12.41 6.72
CA GLN A 162 -18.71 13.71 7.14
C GLN A 162 -19.54 14.35 6.04
N HIS A 163 -19.11 14.22 4.79
CA HIS A 163 -19.88 14.70 3.65
C HIS A 163 -21.22 13.97 3.52
N TRP A 164 -21.22 12.64 3.64
CA TRP A 164 -22.42 11.82 3.59
C TRP A 164 -23.40 12.14 4.71
N ILE A 165 -22.93 12.34 5.94
CA ILE A 165 -23.75 12.73 7.10
C ILE A 165 -24.43 14.07 6.82
N ASN A 166 -23.67 15.08 6.39
CA ASN A 166 -24.22 16.42 6.10
C ASN A 166 -25.33 16.38 5.03
N GLN A 167 -25.26 15.45 4.07
CA GLN A 167 -26.29 15.30 3.04
C GLN A 167 -27.53 14.53 3.51
N ASN A 168 -27.40 13.60 4.45
CA ASN A 168 -28.47 12.65 4.79
C ASN A 168 -29.12 12.92 6.14
N GLU A 169 -28.44 13.55 7.09
CA GLU A 169 -29.01 13.96 8.37
C GLU A 169 -30.28 14.84 8.22
N PRO A 170 -30.35 15.81 7.28
CA PRO A 170 -31.56 16.61 7.09
C PRO A 170 -32.77 15.82 6.54
N LYS A 171 -32.54 14.63 5.99
CA LYS A 171 -33.59 13.78 5.39
C LYS A 171 -34.26 12.87 6.40
N LEU A 172 -33.76 12.79 7.63
CA LEU A 172 -34.32 11.95 8.68
C LEU A 172 -35.71 12.45 9.10
N ASN A 173 -36.64 11.53 9.29
CA ASN A 173 -37.91 11.88 9.91
C ASN A 173 -37.75 12.15 11.42
N ASN A 174 -38.79 12.65 12.08
CA ASN A 174 -38.70 13.04 13.50
C ASN A 174 -38.26 11.89 14.42
N GLU A 175 -38.75 10.66 14.19
CA GLU A 175 -38.42 9.49 15.01
C GLU A 175 -36.97 9.04 14.78
N GLN A 176 -36.54 8.99 13.51
CA GLN A 176 -35.16 8.67 13.14
C GLN A 176 -34.16 9.71 13.65
N ASN A 177 -34.52 11.00 13.60
CA ASN A 177 -33.67 12.08 14.11
C ASN A 177 -33.50 11.99 15.63
N GLN A 178 -34.58 11.66 16.35
CA GLN A 178 -34.52 11.43 17.80
C GLN A 178 -33.58 10.27 18.15
N VAL A 179 -33.69 9.13 17.48
CA VAL A 179 -32.80 7.98 17.70
C VAL A 179 -31.36 8.32 17.32
N TYR A 180 -31.15 8.97 16.18
CA TYR A 180 -29.82 9.38 15.71
C TYR A 180 -29.10 10.28 16.71
N ARG A 181 -29.77 11.32 17.23
CA ARG A 181 -29.18 12.21 18.25
C ARG A 181 -28.89 11.47 19.54
N LEU A 182 -29.81 10.64 20.00
CA LEU A 182 -29.65 9.87 21.23
C LEU A 182 -28.42 8.94 21.17
N LEU A 183 -28.21 8.26 20.04
CA LEU A 183 -27.03 7.42 19.82
C LEU A 183 -25.75 8.26 19.74
N THR A 184 -25.78 9.35 18.98
CA THR A 184 -24.61 10.24 18.79
C THR A 184 -24.17 10.86 20.13
N ASP A 185 -25.12 11.32 20.93
CA ASP A 185 -24.85 11.87 22.27
C ASP A 185 -24.27 10.81 23.20
N SER A 186 -24.83 9.60 23.23
CA SER A 186 -24.31 8.49 24.05
C SER A 186 -22.86 8.14 23.72
N VAL A 187 -22.52 8.13 22.42
CA VAL A 187 -21.15 7.90 21.94
C VAL A 187 -20.23 9.05 22.39
N ASN A 188 -20.67 10.30 22.21
CA ASN A 188 -19.89 11.48 22.58
C ASN A 188 -19.62 11.57 24.09
N THR A 189 -20.62 11.22 24.91
CA THR A 189 -20.49 11.23 26.37
C THR A 189 -19.91 9.94 26.93
N LYS A 190 -19.62 8.95 26.09
CA LYS A 190 -19.20 7.59 26.48
C LYS A 190 -20.13 6.96 27.52
N ALA A 191 -21.43 7.31 27.46
CA ALA A 191 -22.40 6.83 28.44
C ALA A 191 -22.61 5.32 28.31
N GLY A 192 -22.56 4.80 27.08
CA GLY A 192 -22.83 3.39 26.78
C GLY A 192 -24.31 3.03 27.01
N GLY A 193 -24.77 1.92 26.43
CA GLY A 193 -26.14 1.47 26.60
C GLY A 193 -26.61 0.56 25.47
N VAL A 194 -27.77 -0.07 25.68
CA VAL A 194 -28.48 -0.83 24.63
C VAL A 194 -29.75 -0.07 24.30
N TYR A 195 -29.95 0.20 23.00
CA TYR A 195 -31.05 0.99 22.47
C TYR A 195 -31.84 0.10 21.51
N PHE A 196 -33.17 0.12 21.62
CA PHE A 196 -34.10 -0.69 20.84
C PHE A 196 -35.16 0.20 20.19
#